data_AF-Q96Z77-F1
#
_entry.id   AF-Q96Z77-F1
#
_cell.length_a   1.000
_cell.length_b   1.000
_cell.length_c   1.000
_cell.angle_alpha   90.00
_cell.angle_beta   90.00
_cell.angle_gamma   90.00
#
_symmetry.space_group_name_H-M   'P 1'
#
loop_
_entity.id
_entity.type
_entity.pdbx_description
1 polymer ?
#
loop_
_entity_poly.entity_id
_entity_poly.type
_entity_poly.pdbx_seq_one_letter_code
_entity_poly.pdbx_strand_id
1 'polypeptide(L)'
;MMKVFSVRGIKIFYDEKLDGGGTSFGQLYVLIIKRLIGKLKTCFEAFSGPAFIGFSLLAHNLCEELVVADINPEAINYVKMTIEETKLRGKVLCFRCVGRNTG
;
A
#
# COMPACT_ATOMS: atom_id res chain seq x y z
N MET A 1 -12.48 13.88 0.64
CA MET A 1 -12.23 14.33 -0.75
C MET A 1 -11.09 13.50 -1.29
N MET A 2 -11.24 12.93 -2.49
CA MET A 2 -10.21 12.09 -3.10
C MET A 2 -8.95 12.91 -3.39
N LYS A 3 -7.80 12.36 -3.01
CA LYS A 3 -6.46 12.90 -3.24
C LYS A 3 -5.59 11.84 -3.90
N VAL A 4 -4.46 12.30 -4.45
CA VAL A 4 -3.47 11.44 -5.10
C VAL A 4 -2.10 11.75 -4.53
N PHE A 5 -1.41 10.72 -4.04
CA PHE A 5 -0.01 10.78 -3.65
C PHE A 5 0.83 10.10 -4.72
N SER A 6 1.80 10.81 -5.30
CA SER A 6 2.63 10.28 -6.40
C SER A 6 4.02 9.92 -5.90
N VAL A 7 4.44 8.68 -6.15
CA VAL A 7 5.78 8.19 -5.80
C VAL A 7 6.37 7.40 -6.96
N ARG A 8 7.46 7.93 -7.54
CA ARG A 8 8.22 7.28 -8.64
C ARG A 8 7.36 6.65 -9.76
N GLY A 9 6.32 7.35 -10.19
CA GLY A 9 5.43 6.90 -11.27
C GLY A 9 4.23 6.07 -10.82
N ILE A 10 4.14 5.70 -9.54
CA ILE A 10 2.93 5.12 -8.94
C ILE A 10 2.05 6.25 -8.38
N LYS A 11 0.76 6.25 -8.72
CA LYS A 11 -0.23 7.19 -8.20
C LYS A 11 -1.12 6.47 -7.20
N ILE A 12 -0.97 6.78 -5.91
CA ILE A 12 -1.75 6.20 -4.82
C ILE A 12 -2.98 7.09 -4.58
N PHE A 13 -4.15 6.54 -4.83
CA PHE A 13 -5.44 7.22 -4.64
C PHE A 13 -5.94 6.97 -3.21
N TYR A 14 -6.50 7.99 -2.58
CA TYR A 14 -6.99 7.89 -1.20
C TYR A 14 -7.99 9.00 -0.85
N ASP A 15 -8.73 8.84 0.25
CA ASP A 15 -9.39 9.96 0.91
C ASP A 15 -8.49 10.49 2.03
N GLU A 16 -8.43 11.81 2.21
CA GLU A 16 -7.58 12.47 3.22
C GLU A 16 -7.71 11.87 4.63
N LYS A 17 -8.90 11.46 5.05
CA LYS A 17 -9.10 10.82 6.37
C LYS A 17 -8.39 9.46 6.53
N LEU A 18 -7.99 8.85 5.41
CA LEU A 18 -7.31 7.55 5.35
C LEU A 18 -5.79 7.67 5.16
N ASP A 19 -5.23 8.89 5.11
CA ASP A 19 -3.78 9.07 4.98
C ASP A 19 -3.05 8.34 6.11
N GLY A 20 -3.54 8.53 7.35
CA GLY A 20 -2.94 7.92 8.54
C GLY A 20 -1.47 8.28 8.72
N GLY A 21 -0.96 9.29 8.00
CA GLY A 21 0.45 9.69 7.92
C GLY A 21 1.30 8.88 6.94
N GLY A 22 0.67 8.09 6.08
CA GLY A 22 1.32 7.35 5.01
C GLY A 22 2.05 8.26 4.01
N THR A 23 1.52 9.45 3.71
CA THR A 23 2.19 10.41 2.80
C THR A 23 3.35 11.18 3.45
N SER A 24 3.51 11.06 4.77
CA SER A 24 4.55 11.72 5.55
C SER A 24 5.51 10.69 6.17
N PHE A 25 5.31 10.31 7.43
CA PHE A 25 6.22 9.41 8.16
C PHE A 25 6.28 8.00 7.55
N GLY A 26 5.21 7.55 6.87
CA GLY A 26 5.20 6.27 6.15
C GLY A 26 6.34 6.16 5.12
N GLN A 27 6.77 7.28 4.55
CA GLN A 27 7.84 7.31 3.55
C GLN A 27 9.23 7.01 4.16
N LEU A 28 9.40 7.12 5.48
CA LEU A 28 10.65 6.76 6.15
C LEU A 28 10.95 5.26 6.03
N TYR A 29 9.93 4.42 5.88
CA TYR A 29 10.11 2.98 5.68
C TYR A 29 10.92 2.67 4.43
N VAL A 30 10.80 3.46 3.36
CA VAL A 30 11.63 3.28 2.15
C VAL A 30 13.12 3.38 2.49
N LEU A 31 13.51 4.38 3.27
CA LEU A 31 14.90 4.59 3.67
C LEU A 31 15.39 3.49 4.62
N ILE A 32 14.55 3.13 5.59
CA ILE A 32 14.86 2.11 6.60
C ILE A 32 15.04 0.75 5.93
N ILE A 33 14.07 0.31 5.11
CA ILE A 33 14.11 -0.98 4.41
C ILE A 33 15.29 -1.03 3.45
N LYS A 34 15.52 0.04 2.67
CA LYS A 34 16.67 0.11 1.76
C LYS A 34 18.01 -0.03 2.49
N ARG A 35 18.15 0.54 3.68
CA ARG A 35 19.40 0.53 4.45
C ARG A 35 19.63 -0.78 5.20
N LEU A 36 18.58 -1.33 5.82
CA LEU A 36 18.72 -2.43 6.77
C LEU A 36 18.44 -3.81 6.15
N ILE A 37 17.65 -3.87 5.09
CA ILE A 37 17.14 -5.14 4.55
C ILE A 37 17.50 -5.29 3.06
N GLY A 38 17.33 -4.23 2.27
CA GLY A 38 17.48 -4.28 0.82
C GLY A 38 16.23 -4.77 0.10
N LYS A 39 16.41 -5.33 -1.11
CA LYS A 39 15.29 -5.77 -1.96
C LYS A 39 14.73 -7.11 -1.48
N LEU A 40 13.41 -7.19 -1.36
CA LEU A 40 12.67 -8.40 -1.04
C LEU A 40 11.90 -8.89 -2.27
N LYS A 41 11.51 -10.16 -2.29
CA LYS A 41 10.57 -10.67 -3.29
C LYS A 41 9.17 -10.12 -3.02
N THR A 42 8.61 -10.46 -1.86
CA THR A 42 7.24 -10.09 -1.48
C THR A 42 7.25 -9.24 -0.22
N CYS A 43 6.47 -8.17 -0.20
CA CYS A 43 6.22 -7.37 0.99
C CYS A 43 4.75 -7.51 1.40
N PHE A 44 4.50 -7.70 2.70
CA PHE A 44 3.15 -7.75 3.26
C PHE A 44 2.90 -6.55 4.17
N GLU A 45 1.91 -5.74 3.84
CA GLU A 45 1.47 -4.60 4.64
C GLU A 45 0.11 -4.92 5.28
N ALA A 46 0.13 -5.15 6.60
CA ALA A 46 -1.06 -5.32 7.41
C ALA A 46 -1.60 -3.97 7.89
N PHE A 47 -2.92 -3.86 8.04
CA PHE A 47 -3.60 -2.60 8.41
C PHE A 47 -3.21 -1.47 7.45
N SER A 48 -3.19 -1.78 6.15
CA SER A 48 -2.50 -0.99 5.15
C SER A 48 -3.09 0.39 4.92
N GLY A 49 -4.34 0.63 5.28
CA GLY A 49 -5.10 1.75 4.75
C GLY A 49 -5.00 1.75 3.22
N PRO A 50 -4.73 2.90 2.58
CA PRO A 50 -4.45 3.02 1.14
C PRO A 50 -3.10 2.42 0.66
N ALA A 51 -2.34 1.77 1.55
CA ALA A 51 -1.08 1.07 1.30
C ALA A 51 0.09 1.96 0.83
N PHE A 52 0.22 3.15 1.41
CA PHE A 52 1.28 4.10 1.04
C PHE A 52 2.68 3.51 1.18
N ILE A 53 2.93 2.74 2.25
CA ILE A 53 4.26 2.19 2.52
C ILE A 53 4.58 1.14 1.46
N GLY A 54 3.68 0.16 1.28
CA GLY A 54 3.84 -0.93 0.33
C GLY A 54 3.99 -0.46 -1.11
N PHE A 55 3.15 0.47 -1.56
CA PHE A 55 3.27 1.05 -2.89
C PHE A 55 4.58 1.84 -3.06
N SER A 56 5.03 2.58 -2.04
CA SER A 56 6.32 3.27 -2.08
C SER A 56 7.50 2.31 -2.18
N LEU A 57 7.47 1.17 -1.47
CA LEU A 57 8.47 0.12 -1.56
C LEU A 57 8.51 -0.50 -2.97
N LEU A 58 7.33 -0.79 -3.55
CA LEU A 58 7.21 -1.29 -4.92
C LEU A 58 7.75 -0.27 -5.93
N ALA A 59 7.42 1.01 -5.78
CA ALA A 59 7.89 2.10 -6.64
C ALA A 59 9.42 2.29 -6.59
N HIS A 60 10.04 1.94 -5.46
CA HIS A 60 11.49 2.01 -5.26
C HIS A 60 12.21 0.71 -5.62
N ASN A 61 11.50 -0.28 -6.19
CA ASN A 61 12.03 -1.60 -6.51
C ASN A 61 12.65 -2.29 -5.27
N LEU A 62 12.07 -2.05 -4.09
CA LEU A 62 12.43 -2.68 -2.82
C LEU A 62 11.59 -3.92 -2.54
N CYS A 63 10.48 -4.11 -3.25
CA CYS A 63 9.83 -5.40 -3.41
C CYS A 63 9.42 -5.65 -4.87
N GLU A 64 9.25 -6.91 -5.25
CA GLU A 64 8.75 -7.32 -6.57
C GLU A 64 7.22 -7.47 -6.56
N GLU A 65 6.70 -7.96 -5.43
CA GLU A 65 5.29 -8.20 -5.16
C GLU A 65 4.87 -7.50 -3.86
N LEU A 66 3.63 -7.02 -3.83
CA LEU A 66 3.02 -6.39 -2.68
C LEU A 66 1.73 -7.13 -2.32
N VAL A 67 1.58 -7.52 -1.06
CA VAL A 67 0.34 -8.02 -0.51
C VAL A 67 -0.13 -7.03 0.54
N VAL A 68 -1.40 -6.64 0.47
CA VAL A 68 -1.97 -5.68 1.43
C VAL A 68 -3.25 -6.22 2.02
N ALA A 69 -3.47 -5.89 3.28
CA ALA A 69 -4.64 -6.31 4.02
C ALA A 69 -5.15 -5.20 4.94
N ASP A 70 -6.45 -4.94 4.88
CA ASP A 70 -7.12 -4.00 5.77
C ASP A 70 -8.55 -4.47 6.08
N ILE A 71 -9.08 -4.10 7.24
CA ILE A 71 -10.46 -4.36 7.62
C ILE A 71 -11.43 -3.33 7.00
N ASN A 72 -10.95 -2.10 6.79
CA ASN A 72 -11.72 -1.00 6.24
C ASN A 72 -11.95 -1.21 4.73
N PRO A 73 -13.21 -1.43 4.30
CA PRO A 73 -13.50 -1.63 2.88
C PRO A 73 -13.19 -0.41 2.02
N GLU A 74 -13.27 0.81 2.58
CA GLU A 74 -12.98 2.05 1.84
C GLU A 74 -11.49 2.11 1.46
N ALA A 75 -10.61 1.76 2.38
CA ALA A 75 -9.17 1.65 2.14
C ALA A 75 -8.86 0.64 1.02
N ILE A 76 -9.47 -0.56 1.08
CA ILE A 76 -9.30 -1.58 0.05
C ILE A 76 -9.83 -1.12 -1.32
N ASN A 77 -10.91 -0.34 -1.37
CA ASN A 77 -11.41 0.21 -2.63
C ASN A 77 -10.39 1.17 -3.27
N TYR A 78 -9.72 2.00 -2.47
CA TYR A 78 -8.66 2.89 -2.94
C TYR A 78 -7.40 2.16 -3.38
N VAL A 79 -7.02 1.07 -2.70
CA VAL A 79 -5.95 0.17 -3.16
C VAL A 79 -6.31 -0.42 -4.54
N LYS A 80 -7.53 -0.95 -4.70
CA LYS A 80 -7.98 -1.50 -5.98
C LYS A 80 -7.91 -0.44 -7.08
N MET A 81 -8.42 0.76 -6.83
CA MET A 81 -8.33 1.89 -7.77
C MET A 81 -6.88 2.18 -8.16
N THR A 82 -5.96 2.22 -7.18
CA THR A 82 -4.53 2.43 -7.42
C THR A 82 -3.92 1.35 -8.33
N ILE A 83 -4.27 0.08 -8.12
CA ILE A 83 -3.80 -1.05 -8.94
C ILE A 83 -4.25 -0.88 -10.40
N GLU A 84 -5.50 -0.50 -10.61
CA GLU A 84 -6.07 -0.35 -11.96
C GLU A 84 -5.47 0.82 -12.71
N GLU A 85 -5.41 1.99 -12.07
CA GLU A 85 -4.91 3.22 -12.69
C GLU A 85 -3.40 3.19 -12.97
N THR A 86 -2.64 2.45 -12.16
CA THR A 86 -1.17 2.35 -12.31
C THR A 86 -0.74 1.11 -13.10
N LYS A 87 -1.67 0.28 -13.57
CA LYS A 87 -1.38 -0.98 -14.29
C LYS A 87 -0.49 -1.94 -13.50
N LEU A 88 -0.70 -2.02 -12.18
CA LEU A 88 0.05 -2.90 -11.26
C LEU A 88 -0.59 -4.29 -11.11
N ARG A 89 -1.53 -4.64 -12.00
CA ARG A 89 -2.16 -5.96 -12.04
C ARG A 89 -1.10 -7.06 -12.06
N GLY A 90 -1.25 -8.06 -11.21
CA GLY A 90 -0.31 -9.18 -11.07
C GLY A 90 0.89 -8.92 -10.16
N LYS A 91 1.16 -7.68 -9.75
CA LYS A 91 2.18 -7.36 -8.73
C LYS A 91 1.61 -7.10 -7.35
N VAL A 92 0.32 -6.81 -7.27
CA VAL A 92 -0.34 -6.43 -6.02
C VAL A 92 -1.55 -7.32 -5.76
N LEU A 93 -1.59 -7.93 -4.58
CA LEU A 93 -2.74 -8.65 -4.06
C LEU A 93 -3.33 -7.85 -2.89
N CYS A 94 -4.65 -7.64 -2.90
CA CYS A 94 -5.33 -6.92 -1.82
C CYS A 94 -6.44 -7.77 -1.22
N PHE A 95 -6.50 -7.80 0.11
CA PHE A 95 -7.48 -8.56 0.87
C PHE A 95 -8.23 -7.66 1.83
N ARG A 96 -9.55 -7.81 1.87
CA ARG A 96 -10.33 -7.29 3.00
C ARG A 96 -10.33 -8.35 4.09
N CYS A 97 -9.76 -8.02 5.24
CA CYS A 97 -9.86 -8.87 6.42
C CYS A 97 -11.28 -8.83 6.96
N VAL A 98 -11.90 -9.99 7.10
CA VAL A 98 -13.17 -10.15 7.83
C VAL A 98 -12.92 -11.07 9.01
N GLY A 99 -13.17 -10.56 10.23
CA GLY A 99 -13.14 -11.40 11.42
C GLY A 99 -14.24 -12.45 11.34
N ARG A 100 -13.93 -13.71 11.68
CA ARG A 100 -14.98 -14.68 12.01
C ARG A 100 -15.31 -14.50 13.48
N ASN A 101 -16.58 -14.19 13.78
CA ASN A 101 -17.10 -14.48 15.11
C ASN A 101 -17.22 -16.00 15.20
N THR A 102 -16.28 -16.64 15.88
CA THR A 102 -16.48 -18.00 16.38
C THR A 102 -17.48 -17.89 17.53
N GLY A 103 -18.76 -17.97 17.18
CA GLY A 103 -19.84 -18.12 18.16
C GLY A 103 -19.73 -19.43 18.92
#